data_AF-A0A9N8RRY9-F1
#
_entry.id   AF-A0A9N8RRY9-F1
#
_cell.length_a   1.000
_cell.length_b   1.000
_cell.length_c   1.000
_cell.angle_alpha   90.00
_cell.angle_beta   90.00
_cell.angle_gamma   90.00
#
_symmetry.space_group_name_H-M   'P 1'
#
loop_
_entity.id
_entity.type
_entity.pdbx_description
1 polymer ?
#
loop_
_entity_poly.entity_id
_entity_poly.type
_entity_poly.pdbx_seq_one_letter_code
_entity_poly.pdbx_strand_id
1 'polypeptide(L)'
;MRHSFISILVVIGATVQAAAQLNGKVGPLTTRQAKAAIKTCNITDYGAKANAKTDNSAAIQKAWDDCKTTGGEVVIPAGDYGLGTWLTLSSKTPMSFRLDGIIYRIGVRFKDMDMSFTRCTPSCWKAGSLNIATDNKYGPRILRFFDVKSFSMHDVALVDSPAFHFSLDTCSDGEVYNTVIHGGARGGLDGIDVWGSNIHIHDVEVSNKDECVTVKNPSDHLLIENIFCNWSGGCAMGSLATDTNIHDIEYKNVYTQGSNQMYMFKSYGGSGTVSNIALKKFRGHSNAYTLNVDAEWSSMKPVAGDGILYSNMTFSEWSGSCTDGLQRGPIKFNCPADVPCVDLQVDDFTVGSSKGNVVEHICKNAYGSGVCLKEGDGGAYTATQTVNNPNFATQTMGGELTAGLGLTASIAIPTIRSSFFPGTPVINSLMSNSAKED
;
A
#
# COMPACT_ATOMS: atom_id res chain seq x y z
N MET A 1 68.08 -2.43 12.42
CA MET A 1 66.85 -2.84 13.14
C MET A 1 65.81 -1.74 12.99
N ARG A 2 64.88 -1.88 12.04
CA ARG A 2 63.69 -1.03 11.93
C ARG A 2 62.49 -1.96 12.06
N HIS A 3 61.80 -1.87 13.18
CA HIS A 3 60.55 -2.60 13.43
C HIS A 3 59.42 -1.78 12.81
N SER A 4 58.81 -2.32 11.75
CA SER A 4 57.57 -1.79 11.19
C SER A 4 56.42 -2.50 11.91
N PHE A 5 55.69 -1.75 12.72
CA PHE A 5 54.44 -2.19 13.30
C PHE A 5 53.37 -2.21 12.19
N ILE A 6 52.83 -3.38 11.88
CA ILE A 6 51.62 -3.53 11.08
C ILE A 6 50.44 -3.31 12.03
N SER A 7 49.83 -2.13 11.97
CA SER A 7 48.53 -1.88 12.57
C SER A 7 47.46 -2.54 11.70
N ILE A 8 46.95 -3.68 12.17
CA ILE A 8 45.72 -4.28 11.65
C ILE A 8 44.58 -3.36 12.09
N LEU A 9 44.10 -2.49 11.21
CA LEU A 9 42.79 -1.88 11.36
C LEU A 9 41.74 -2.95 11.03
N VAL A 10 41.15 -3.53 12.07
CA VAL A 10 39.87 -4.22 11.95
C VAL A 10 38.83 -3.13 11.73
N VAL A 11 38.43 -2.91 10.47
CA VAL A 11 37.24 -2.13 10.15
C VAL A 11 36.05 -2.95 10.62
N ILE A 12 35.61 -2.71 11.85
CA ILE A 12 34.27 -3.10 12.29
C ILE A 12 33.34 -2.19 11.49
N GLY A 13 32.90 -2.65 10.33
CA GLY A 13 31.82 -2.04 9.58
C GLY A 13 30.55 -2.18 10.40
N ALA A 14 30.32 -1.23 11.31
CA ALA A 14 28.98 -1.00 11.81
C ALA A 14 28.18 -0.51 10.60
N THR A 15 27.48 -1.44 9.93
CA THR A 15 26.42 -1.08 9.00
C THR A 15 25.39 -0.33 9.81
N VAL A 16 25.48 1.00 9.80
CA VAL A 16 24.40 1.86 10.24
C VAL A 16 23.32 1.67 9.19
N GLN A 17 22.54 0.62 9.37
CA GLN A 17 21.38 0.35 8.55
C GLN A 17 20.40 1.46 8.92
N ALA A 18 20.42 2.53 8.13
CA ALA A 18 19.49 3.62 8.27
C ALA A 18 18.09 3.01 8.13
N ALA A 19 17.40 2.83 9.26
CA ALA A 19 16.00 2.50 9.22
C ALA A 19 15.31 3.70 8.57
N ALA A 20 14.68 3.47 7.43
CA ALA A 20 13.76 4.41 6.86
C ALA A 20 12.57 4.50 7.81
N GLN A 21 12.41 5.63 8.48
CA GLN A 21 11.35 5.81 9.48
C GLN A 21 10.63 7.13 9.25
N LEU A 22 9.48 7.26 9.89
CA LEU A 22 8.76 8.53 10.05
C LEU A 22 9.73 9.62 10.54
N ASN A 23 9.63 10.83 9.98
CA ASN A 23 10.46 11.97 10.39
C ASN A 23 9.80 12.86 11.45
N GLY A 24 8.58 12.52 11.88
CA GLY A 24 7.83 13.30 12.85
C GLY A 24 6.62 12.57 13.40
N LYS A 25 5.80 13.30 14.15
CA LYS A 25 4.51 12.80 14.61
C LYS A 25 3.57 12.64 13.43
N VAL A 26 2.95 11.47 13.33
CA VAL A 26 1.82 11.23 12.41
C VAL A 26 0.49 11.39 13.14
N GLY A 27 -0.57 11.53 12.35
CA GLY A 27 -1.91 11.58 12.88
C GLY A 27 -2.41 13.00 13.17
N PRO A 28 -3.62 13.09 13.72
CA PRO A 28 -4.29 14.36 13.98
C PRO A 28 -3.67 15.18 15.11
N LEU A 29 -3.74 16.50 14.97
CA LEU A 29 -3.30 17.44 16.01
C LEU A 29 -4.24 17.49 17.23
N THR A 30 -5.53 17.22 17.03
CA THR A 30 -6.55 17.19 18.09
C THR A 30 -7.36 15.90 18.04
N THR A 31 -7.78 15.41 19.20
CA THR A 31 -8.57 14.17 19.32
C THR A 31 -9.95 14.33 18.67
N ARG A 32 -10.61 13.20 18.41
CA ARG A 32 -11.97 13.21 17.85
C ARG A 32 -12.96 13.86 18.81
N GLN A 33 -12.88 13.50 20.09
CA GLN A 33 -13.73 14.02 21.18
C GLN A 33 -13.58 15.52 21.34
N ALA A 34 -12.36 16.05 21.23
CA ALA A 34 -12.12 17.49 21.30
C ALA A 34 -12.86 18.25 20.19
N LYS A 35 -12.92 17.67 18.98
CA LYS A 35 -13.67 18.24 17.85
C LYS A 35 -15.18 18.11 18.06
N ALA A 36 -15.65 16.92 18.44
CA ALA A 36 -17.07 16.69 18.74
C ALA A 36 -17.60 17.59 19.87
N ALA A 37 -16.77 17.91 20.87
CA ALA A 37 -17.12 18.83 21.96
C ALA A 37 -17.30 20.29 21.50
N ILE A 38 -16.69 20.69 20.37
CA ILE A 38 -16.94 22.00 19.76
C ILE A 38 -18.32 21.99 19.11
N LYS A 39 -18.54 21.00 18.23
CA LYS A 39 -19.78 20.86 17.47
C LYS A 39 -19.90 19.47 16.87
N THR A 40 -21.11 18.91 16.92
CA THR A 40 -21.47 17.66 16.25
C THR A 40 -22.57 17.95 15.23
N CYS A 41 -22.32 17.62 13.97
CA CYS A 41 -23.25 17.77 12.86
C CYS A 41 -23.70 16.37 12.39
N ASN A 42 -24.76 15.85 12.99
CA ASN A 42 -25.34 14.58 12.58
C ASN A 42 -26.12 14.77 11.28
N ILE A 43 -25.79 14.00 10.24
CA ILE A 43 -26.39 14.19 8.91
C ILE A 43 -27.92 14.04 8.89
N THR A 44 -28.52 13.33 9.86
CA THR A 44 -29.98 13.21 9.97
C THR A 44 -30.65 14.55 10.28
N ASP A 45 -29.96 15.42 11.02
CA ASP A 45 -30.45 16.78 11.35
C ASP A 45 -30.42 17.69 10.12
N TYR A 46 -29.66 17.31 9.08
CA TYR A 46 -29.59 17.97 7.78
C TYR A 46 -30.41 17.26 6.70
N GLY A 47 -31.27 16.32 7.09
CA GLY A 47 -32.26 15.67 6.22
C GLY A 47 -31.83 14.34 5.59
N ALA A 48 -30.75 13.72 6.08
CA ALA A 48 -30.33 12.40 5.61
C ALA A 48 -31.38 11.31 5.93
N LYS A 49 -31.46 10.30 5.08
CA LYS A 49 -32.35 9.14 5.22
C LYS A 49 -31.57 7.83 5.06
N ALA A 50 -31.61 7.02 6.11
CA ALA A 50 -30.99 5.69 6.17
C ALA A 50 -31.90 4.63 5.51
N ASN A 51 -31.95 4.59 4.17
CA ASN A 51 -32.74 3.59 3.43
C ASN A 51 -32.03 3.00 2.19
N ALA A 52 -30.70 3.16 2.10
CA ALA A 52 -29.83 2.78 0.97
C ALA A 52 -30.17 3.40 -0.40
N LYS A 53 -31.26 4.16 -0.52
CA LYS A 53 -31.85 4.59 -1.80
C LYS A 53 -31.87 6.11 -1.99
N THR A 54 -31.98 6.86 -0.90
CA THR A 54 -31.99 8.33 -0.93
C THR A 54 -30.56 8.80 -1.15
N ASP A 55 -30.35 9.75 -2.06
CA ASP A 55 -29.04 10.42 -2.18
C ASP A 55 -28.82 11.36 -0.98
N ASN A 56 -27.87 11.00 -0.12
CA ASN A 56 -27.56 11.74 1.10
C ASN A 56 -26.46 12.80 0.93
N SER A 57 -25.92 12.97 -0.29
CA SER A 57 -24.86 13.94 -0.58
C SER A 57 -25.17 15.35 -0.07
N ALA A 58 -26.37 15.87 -0.33
CA ALA A 58 -26.76 17.21 0.10
C ALA A 58 -26.82 17.35 1.64
N ALA A 59 -27.23 16.30 2.36
CA ALA A 59 -27.26 16.31 3.81
C ALA A 59 -25.85 16.27 4.41
N ILE A 60 -24.97 15.44 3.83
CA ILE A 60 -23.56 15.35 4.23
C ILE A 60 -22.83 16.67 3.97
N GLN A 61 -23.03 17.29 2.81
CA GLN A 61 -22.43 18.57 2.46
C GLN A 61 -22.86 19.68 3.42
N LYS A 62 -24.16 19.75 3.75
CA LYS A 62 -24.68 20.73 4.72
C LYS A 62 -24.11 20.52 6.12
N ALA A 63 -24.03 19.27 6.59
CA ALA A 63 -23.44 18.94 7.89
C ALA A 63 -21.95 19.35 7.93
N TRP A 64 -21.21 19.06 6.86
CA TRP A 64 -19.81 19.47 6.72
C TRP A 64 -19.65 20.98 6.70
N ASP A 65 -20.44 21.68 5.88
CA ASP A 65 -20.39 23.13 5.77
C ASP A 65 -20.73 23.83 7.07
N ASP A 66 -21.60 23.25 7.89
CA ASP A 66 -21.95 23.79 9.19
C ASP A 66 -20.86 23.53 10.25
N CYS A 67 -20.30 22.32 10.31
CA CYS A 67 -19.23 21.99 11.26
C CYS A 67 -17.91 22.68 10.92
N LYS A 68 -17.58 22.84 9.63
CA LYS A 68 -16.31 23.46 9.24
C LYS A 68 -16.20 24.94 9.61
N THR A 69 -17.32 25.61 9.94
CA THR A 69 -17.30 27.03 10.38
C THR A 69 -16.49 27.24 11.66
N THR A 70 -16.53 26.29 12.59
CA THR A 70 -15.84 26.34 13.89
C THR A 70 -14.83 25.20 14.08
N GLY A 71 -14.82 24.22 13.17
CA GLY A 71 -14.33 22.88 13.47
C GLY A 71 -15.41 22.05 14.18
N GLY A 72 -15.30 20.73 14.10
CA GLY A 72 -16.32 19.84 14.64
C GLY A 72 -16.22 18.42 14.11
N GLU A 73 -17.24 17.64 14.44
CA GLU A 73 -17.45 16.27 13.99
C GLU A 73 -18.70 16.17 13.11
N VAL A 74 -18.54 15.69 11.88
CA VAL A 74 -19.68 15.21 11.09
C VAL A 74 -19.95 13.76 11.46
N VAL A 75 -21.20 13.41 11.75
CA VAL A 75 -21.59 12.04 12.13
C VAL A 75 -22.55 11.46 11.11
N ILE A 76 -22.19 10.29 10.58
CA ILE A 76 -23.09 9.39 9.86
C ILE A 76 -23.45 8.24 10.79
N PRO A 77 -24.60 8.29 11.47
CA PRO A 77 -24.97 7.29 12.46
C PRO A 77 -25.26 5.94 11.79
N ALA A 78 -25.32 4.88 12.58
CA ALA A 78 -25.63 3.53 12.10
C ALA A 78 -26.89 3.52 11.20
N GLY A 79 -26.79 2.81 10.07
CA GLY A 79 -27.84 2.75 9.05
C GLY A 79 -27.27 2.66 7.64
N ASP A 80 -28.14 2.42 6.66
CA ASP A 80 -27.75 2.29 5.25
C ASP A 80 -28.05 3.59 4.48
N TYR A 81 -27.04 4.26 3.93
CA TYR A 81 -27.19 5.55 3.24
C TYR A 81 -26.83 5.42 1.77
N GLY A 82 -27.72 5.85 0.88
CA GLY A 82 -27.39 6.00 -0.53
C GLY A 82 -26.54 7.24 -0.77
N LEU A 83 -25.57 7.13 -1.68
CA LEU A 83 -24.80 8.27 -2.21
C LEU A 83 -24.87 8.27 -3.74
N GLY A 84 -25.61 9.24 -4.28
CA GLY A 84 -25.85 9.42 -5.71
C GLY A 84 -24.93 10.45 -6.36
N THR A 85 -24.53 11.45 -5.57
CA THR A 85 -23.70 12.58 -5.98
C THR A 85 -22.43 12.65 -5.16
N TRP A 86 -21.34 13.05 -5.80
CA TRP A 86 -20.01 13.12 -5.21
C TRP A 86 -19.83 14.26 -4.24
N LEU A 87 -18.90 14.06 -3.30
CA LEU A 87 -18.58 15.01 -2.25
C LEU A 87 -17.12 15.42 -2.36
N THR A 88 -16.90 16.72 -2.43
CA THR A 88 -15.57 17.32 -2.25
C THR A 88 -15.59 18.12 -0.95
N LEU A 89 -15.04 17.51 0.10
CA LEU A 89 -15.04 18.10 1.43
C LEU A 89 -13.68 18.70 1.71
N SER A 90 -13.68 20.00 2.01
CA SER A 90 -12.49 20.76 2.36
C SER A 90 -12.74 21.59 3.62
N SER A 91 -11.70 21.74 4.43
CA SER A 91 -11.74 22.57 5.63
C SER A 91 -10.36 23.14 5.93
N LYS A 92 -10.36 24.34 6.55
CA LYS A 92 -9.17 24.94 7.18
C LYS A 92 -9.20 24.81 8.71
N THR A 93 -10.32 24.37 9.26
CA THR A 93 -10.50 24.12 10.70
C THR A 93 -10.39 22.61 10.97
N PRO A 94 -9.98 22.20 12.18
CA PRO A 94 -9.90 20.78 12.53
C PRO A 94 -11.26 20.09 12.44
N MET A 95 -11.35 19.04 11.62
CA MET A 95 -12.57 18.26 11.40
C MET A 95 -12.38 16.77 11.72
N SER A 96 -13.43 16.09 12.15
CA SER A 96 -13.56 14.63 12.10
C SER A 96 -14.82 14.24 11.34
N PHE A 97 -14.80 13.06 10.71
CA PHE A 97 -15.94 12.49 10.01
C PHE A 97 -16.21 11.09 10.56
N ARG A 98 -17.06 10.98 11.59
CA ARG A 98 -17.44 9.68 12.14
C ARG A 98 -18.46 9.03 11.23
N LEU A 99 -18.14 7.88 10.67
CA LEU A 99 -19.11 7.05 9.97
C LEU A 99 -19.28 5.81 10.84
N ASP A 100 -20.50 5.54 11.28
CA ASP A 100 -20.94 4.32 11.96
C ASP A 100 -21.89 3.50 11.06
N GLY A 101 -22.39 4.11 9.99
CA GLY A 101 -23.28 3.49 9.01
C GLY A 101 -22.57 2.86 7.82
N ILE A 102 -23.34 2.49 6.82
CA ILE A 102 -22.86 1.98 5.53
C ILE A 102 -23.27 2.94 4.44
N ILE A 103 -22.33 3.37 3.60
CA ILE A 103 -22.65 4.14 2.39
C ILE A 103 -22.65 3.25 1.16
N TYR A 104 -23.77 3.23 0.46
CA TYR A 104 -24.00 2.53 -0.80
C TYR A 104 -23.93 3.51 -1.95
N ARG A 105 -23.12 3.23 -2.96
CA ARG A 105 -23.21 3.96 -4.23
C ARG A 105 -24.54 3.66 -4.90
N ILE A 106 -25.28 4.72 -5.22
CA ILE A 106 -26.49 4.67 -6.06
C ILE A 106 -26.36 5.55 -7.31
N GLY A 107 -25.26 6.30 -7.43
CA GLY A 107 -24.97 7.16 -8.57
C GLY A 107 -24.58 6.37 -9.82
N VAL A 108 -25.16 6.72 -10.97
CA VAL A 108 -24.97 6.01 -12.26
C VAL A 108 -24.00 6.70 -13.23
N ARG A 109 -23.41 7.85 -12.86
CA ARG A 109 -22.52 8.61 -13.75
C ARG A 109 -21.06 8.16 -13.61
N PHE A 110 -20.48 7.71 -14.72
CA PHE A 110 -19.14 7.11 -14.84
C PHE A 110 -17.95 8.07 -14.67
N LYS A 111 -18.16 9.39 -14.52
CA LYS A 111 -17.07 10.37 -14.64
C LYS A 111 -16.49 10.90 -13.33
N ASP A 112 -17.16 10.80 -12.19
CA ASP A 112 -16.87 11.80 -11.14
C ASP A 112 -16.73 11.29 -9.69
N MET A 113 -16.45 10.01 -9.38
CA MET A 113 -16.14 9.62 -7.99
C MET A 113 -14.68 9.82 -7.59
N ASP A 114 -14.52 10.83 -6.76
CA ASP A 114 -13.33 11.16 -6.00
C ASP A 114 -13.83 11.72 -4.66
N MET A 115 -13.88 10.91 -3.60
CA MET A 115 -14.31 11.41 -2.29
C MET A 115 -13.09 11.79 -1.45
N SER A 116 -12.94 13.06 -1.10
CA SER A 116 -11.90 13.51 -0.16
C SER A 116 -12.44 13.64 1.25
N PHE A 117 -11.81 12.95 2.21
CA PHE A 117 -12.11 13.03 3.64
C PHE A 117 -10.85 13.33 4.45
N THR A 118 -11.02 13.63 5.73
CA THR A 118 -9.93 14.05 6.62
C THR A 118 -9.91 13.33 7.98
N ARG A 119 -10.81 12.36 8.24
CA ARG A 119 -10.72 11.35 9.32
C ARG A 119 -11.97 10.49 9.42
N CYS A 120 -11.86 9.17 9.60
CA CYS A 120 -13.03 8.30 9.76
C CYS A 120 -12.83 7.17 10.76
N THR A 121 -13.92 6.77 11.44
CA THR A 121 -14.02 5.79 12.55
C THR A 121 -15.49 5.38 12.79
N PRO A 122 -15.87 4.11 13.13
CA PRO A 122 -15.69 2.83 12.45
C PRO A 122 -16.88 2.43 11.54
N SER A 123 -16.63 2.04 10.28
CA SER A 123 -17.71 1.85 9.30
C SER A 123 -17.32 1.38 7.90
N CYS A 124 -18.31 1.00 7.09
CA CYS A 124 -18.10 0.49 5.74
C CYS A 124 -18.57 1.45 4.63
N TRP A 125 -17.75 1.57 3.59
CA TRP A 125 -18.14 2.10 2.28
C TRP A 125 -18.31 0.94 1.30
N LYS A 126 -19.47 0.84 0.63
CA LYS A 126 -19.75 -0.18 -0.37
C LYS A 126 -20.17 0.47 -1.69
N ALA A 127 -19.28 0.45 -2.68
CA ALA A 127 -19.51 1.16 -3.94
C ALA A 127 -20.19 0.33 -5.04
N GLY A 128 -20.24 -1.01 -4.92
CA GLY A 128 -20.95 -1.85 -5.89
C GLY A 128 -20.38 -1.77 -7.32
N SER A 129 -19.50 -2.71 -7.69
CA SER A 129 -18.78 -2.75 -8.98
C SER A 129 -19.51 -3.52 -10.08
N LEU A 130 -20.78 -3.91 -9.89
CA LEU A 130 -21.57 -4.73 -10.83
C LEU A 130 -21.49 -4.30 -12.31
N ASN A 131 -21.22 -3.01 -12.60
CA ASN A 131 -21.09 -2.49 -13.96
C ASN A 131 -19.71 -2.76 -14.62
N ILE A 132 -18.65 -3.10 -13.86
CA ILE A 132 -17.35 -3.50 -14.44
C ILE A 132 -17.51 -4.84 -15.17
N ALA A 133 -18.28 -5.76 -14.59
CA ALA A 133 -18.52 -7.09 -15.16
C ALA A 133 -19.32 -7.06 -16.47
N THR A 134 -20.24 -6.13 -16.64
CA THR A 134 -21.14 -6.11 -17.81
C THR A 134 -20.56 -5.32 -18.98
N ASP A 135 -19.84 -4.22 -18.71
CA ASP A 135 -19.48 -3.25 -19.74
C ASP A 135 -17.96 -3.12 -19.98
N ASN A 136 -17.14 -3.83 -19.19
CA ASN A 136 -15.67 -3.77 -19.21
C ASN A 136 -15.11 -2.35 -18.99
N LYS A 137 -15.87 -1.48 -18.31
CA LYS A 137 -15.49 -0.09 -18.04
C LYS A 137 -15.25 0.11 -16.54
N TYR A 138 -14.18 0.80 -16.21
CA TYR A 138 -13.99 1.33 -14.87
C TYR A 138 -15.02 2.42 -14.61
N GLY A 139 -15.52 2.44 -13.39
CA GLY A 139 -16.20 3.62 -12.86
C GLY A 139 -15.18 4.51 -12.17
N PRO A 140 -15.60 5.21 -11.12
CA PRO A 140 -14.69 6.12 -10.46
C PRO A 140 -14.18 5.57 -9.10
N ARG A 141 -13.37 6.34 -8.36
CA ARG A 141 -12.64 5.90 -7.15
C ARG A 141 -13.43 6.16 -5.87
N ILE A 142 -13.36 5.25 -4.89
CA ILE A 142 -14.10 5.43 -3.63
C ILE A 142 -13.59 6.64 -2.84
N LEU A 143 -12.29 6.71 -2.56
CA LEU A 143 -11.70 7.65 -1.63
C LEU A 143 -10.37 8.21 -2.15
N ARG A 144 -10.15 9.51 -2.01
CA ARG A 144 -8.88 10.19 -2.26
C ARG A 144 -8.66 11.32 -1.29
N PHE A 145 -7.60 11.27 -0.52
CA PHE A 145 -7.15 12.44 0.22
C PHE A 145 -6.22 13.23 -0.69
N PHE A 146 -6.47 14.54 -0.81
CA PHE A 146 -5.67 15.43 -1.64
C PHE A 146 -5.17 16.60 -0.79
N ASP A 147 -3.85 16.73 -0.66
CA ASP A 147 -3.19 17.76 0.17
C ASP A 147 -3.74 17.79 1.61
N VAL A 148 -3.91 16.59 2.19
CA VAL A 148 -4.36 16.42 3.56
C VAL A 148 -3.16 16.25 4.48
N LYS A 149 -3.15 17.01 5.57
CA LYS A 149 -2.06 17.04 6.56
C LYS A 149 -2.54 16.71 7.95
N SER A 150 -1.71 16.04 8.74
CA SER A 150 -1.98 15.70 10.15
C SER A 150 -3.33 14.99 10.31
N PHE A 151 -3.43 13.79 9.75
CA PHE A 151 -4.69 13.05 9.62
C PHE A 151 -4.52 11.60 10.06
N SER A 152 -5.65 10.96 10.39
CA SER A 152 -5.71 9.50 10.46
C SER A 152 -6.91 8.95 9.69
N MET A 153 -6.83 7.74 9.15
CA MET A 153 -8.00 7.00 8.64
C MET A 153 -7.95 5.59 9.21
N HIS A 154 -8.99 5.19 9.95
CA HIS A 154 -8.94 3.88 10.58
C HIS A 154 -10.29 3.26 10.90
N ASP A 155 -10.27 1.94 11.07
CA ASP A 155 -11.45 1.12 11.33
C ASP A 155 -12.50 1.22 10.22
N VAL A 156 -12.04 1.22 8.97
CA VAL A 156 -12.91 1.36 7.79
C VAL A 156 -12.80 0.15 6.86
N ALA A 157 -13.94 -0.26 6.30
CA ALA A 157 -13.98 -1.17 5.16
C ALA A 157 -14.26 -0.40 3.86
N LEU A 158 -13.45 -0.61 2.82
CA LEU A 158 -13.68 -0.09 1.47
C LEU A 158 -13.96 -1.25 0.52
N VAL A 159 -15.17 -1.32 -0.02
CA VAL A 159 -15.66 -2.52 -0.69
C VAL A 159 -16.15 -2.21 -2.09
N ASP A 160 -15.68 -3.01 -3.03
CA ASP A 160 -16.22 -3.12 -4.39
C ASP A 160 -16.08 -1.82 -5.20
N SER A 161 -14.88 -1.22 -5.17
CA SER A 161 -14.62 0.01 -5.91
C SER A 161 -14.78 -0.19 -7.42
N PRO A 162 -15.41 0.77 -8.13
CA PRO A 162 -15.45 0.77 -9.59
C PRO A 162 -14.08 1.05 -10.26
N ALA A 163 -13.10 1.53 -9.50
CA ALA A 163 -11.70 1.77 -9.86
C ALA A 163 -10.82 1.64 -8.60
N PHE A 164 -10.00 2.63 -8.26
CA PHE A 164 -9.16 2.63 -7.06
C PHE A 164 -10.00 2.76 -5.78
N HIS A 165 -9.57 2.13 -4.70
CA HIS A 165 -10.27 2.21 -3.41
C HIS A 165 -9.84 3.44 -2.64
N PHE A 166 -8.53 3.61 -2.42
CA PHE A 166 -8.00 4.73 -1.65
C PHE A 166 -6.71 5.30 -2.26
N SER A 167 -6.70 6.61 -2.51
CA SER A 167 -5.49 7.33 -2.92
C SER A 167 -5.13 8.41 -1.91
N LEU A 168 -3.86 8.46 -1.52
CA LEU A 168 -3.26 9.52 -0.71
C LEU A 168 -2.39 10.36 -1.63
N ASP A 169 -2.90 11.50 -2.06
CA ASP A 169 -2.25 12.39 -3.01
C ASP A 169 -1.66 13.59 -2.31
N THR A 170 -0.32 13.71 -2.35
CA THR A 170 0.42 14.85 -1.81
C THR A 170 0.07 15.10 -0.34
N CYS A 171 -0.10 14.01 0.42
CA CYS A 171 -0.51 14.08 1.83
C CYS A 171 0.72 14.10 2.76
N SER A 172 0.55 14.55 4.02
CA SER A 172 1.62 14.45 5.02
C SER A 172 1.15 14.20 6.44
N ASP A 173 2.06 13.71 7.29
CA ASP A 173 1.84 13.52 8.73
C ASP A 173 0.63 12.63 9.01
N GLY A 174 0.52 11.53 8.26
CA GLY A 174 -0.67 10.70 8.14
C GLY A 174 -0.54 9.34 8.82
N GLU A 175 -1.64 8.81 9.33
CA GLU A 175 -1.70 7.44 9.83
C GLU A 175 -2.92 6.69 9.25
N VAL A 176 -2.72 5.53 8.63
CA VAL A 176 -3.80 4.70 8.07
C VAL A 176 -3.73 3.31 8.65
N TYR A 177 -4.78 2.86 9.32
CA TYR A 177 -4.75 1.54 9.97
C TYR A 177 -6.10 0.88 10.18
N ASN A 178 -6.10 -0.38 10.62
CA ASN A 178 -7.32 -1.16 10.86
C ASN A 178 -8.28 -1.08 9.67
N THR A 179 -7.74 -1.27 8.47
CA THR A 179 -8.48 -1.05 7.22
C THR A 179 -8.55 -2.32 6.41
N VAL A 180 -9.72 -2.62 5.87
CA VAL A 180 -9.93 -3.78 4.99
C VAL A 180 -10.48 -3.33 3.65
N ILE A 181 -9.83 -3.75 2.58
CA ILE A 181 -10.17 -3.37 1.21
C ILE A 181 -10.47 -4.62 0.39
N HIS A 182 -11.71 -4.76 -0.07
CA HIS A 182 -12.14 -5.91 -0.87
C HIS A 182 -12.71 -5.43 -2.20
N GLY A 183 -11.90 -5.54 -3.26
CA GLY A 183 -12.25 -5.26 -4.64
C GLY A 183 -12.31 -6.51 -5.50
N GLY A 184 -12.83 -6.34 -6.72
CA GLY A 184 -12.86 -7.41 -7.71
C GLY A 184 -11.45 -7.86 -8.14
N ALA A 185 -11.33 -9.12 -8.57
CA ALA A 185 -10.07 -9.71 -9.00
C ALA A 185 -9.66 -9.29 -10.42
N ARG A 186 -9.41 -7.98 -10.63
CA ARG A 186 -8.95 -7.38 -11.89
C ARG A 186 -7.97 -6.23 -11.63
N GLY A 187 -7.06 -5.98 -12.58
CA GLY A 187 -6.22 -4.76 -12.59
C GLY A 187 -7.05 -3.47 -12.64
N GLY A 188 -6.47 -2.34 -12.25
CA GLY A 188 -7.12 -1.02 -12.14
C GLY A 188 -8.07 -0.88 -10.95
N LEU A 189 -8.05 -1.84 -10.01
CA LEU A 189 -8.86 -1.89 -8.79
C LEU A 189 -7.98 -1.73 -7.54
N ASP A 190 -7.03 -0.81 -7.64
CA ASP A 190 -5.96 -0.51 -6.71
C ASP A 190 -6.49 -0.37 -5.28
N GLY A 191 -5.75 -0.91 -4.31
CA GLY A 191 -6.07 -0.84 -2.90
C GLY A 191 -5.74 0.55 -2.35
N ILE A 192 -4.50 0.71 -1.90
CA ILE A 192 -3.96 1.99 -1.45
C ILE A 192 -2.82 2.44 -2.37
N ASP A 193 -2.99 3.61 -3.00
CA ASP A 193 -1.90 4.34 -3.62
C ASP A 193 -1.49 5.51 -2.73
N VAL A 194 -0.19 5.71 -2.50
CA VAL A 194 0.31 6.80 -1.65
C VAL A 194 1.47 7.55 -2.30
N TRP A 195 1.38 8.88 -2.26
CA TRP A 195 2.53 9.76 -2.40
C TRP A 195 2.43 10.97 -1.47
N GLY A 196 3.55 11.30 -0.83
CA GLY A 196 3.58 12.26 0.27
C GLY A 196 4.76 12.03 1.21
N SER A 197 4.72 12.69 2.37
CA SER A 197 5.81 12.63 3.34
C SER A 197 5.31 12.27 4.73
N ASN A 198 6.08 11.48 5.49
CA ASN A 198 5.78 11.18 6.90
C ASN A 198 4.41 10.52 7.08
N ILE A 199 4.19 9.36 6.45
CA ILE A 199 2.92 8.60 6.54
C ILE A 199 3.20 7.18 7.04
N HIS A 200 2.43 6.77 8.05
CA HIS A 200 2.43 5.42 8.61
C HIS A 200 1.19 4.67 8.12
N ILE A 201 1.37 3.55 7.41
CA ILE A 201 0.27 2.69 6.96
C ILE A 201 0.46 1.32 7.57
N HIS A 202 -0.46 0.87 8.41
CA HIS A 202 -0.29 -0.41 9.07
C HIS A 202 -1.59 -1.16 9.37
N ASP A 203 -1.51 -2.48 9.57
CA ASP A 203 -2.68 -3.30 9.91
C ASP A 203 -3.79 -3.17 8.85
N VAL A 204 -3.41 -3.43 7.58
CA VAL A 204 -4.27 -3.30 6.40
C VAL A 204 -4.37 -4.63 5.66
N GLU A 205 -5.59 -5.03 5.30
CA GLU A 205 -5.84 -6.15 4.39
C GLU A 205 -6.36 -5.64 3.04
N VAL A 206 -5.81 -6.17 1.94
CA VAL A 206 -6.28 -5.86 0.58
C VAL A 206 -6.50 -7.15 -0.21
N SER A 207 -7.69 -7.28 -0.79
CA SER A 207 -8.07 -8.29 -1.78
C SER A 207 -8.50 -7.58 -3.06
N ASN A 208 -7.82 -7.83 -4.19
CA ASN A 208 -8.11 -7.25 -5.51
C ASN A 208 -7.31 -7.99 -6.61
N LYS A 209 -6.91 -7.34 -7.71
CA LYS A 209 -5.85 -7.86 -8.59
C LYS A 209 -4.94 -6.79 -9.18
N ASP A 210 -4.78 -5.70 -8.43
CA ASP A 210 -3.83 -4.62 -8.70
C ASP A 210 -3.11 -4.24 -7.39
N GLU A 211 -2.62 -3.01 -7.27
CA GLU A 211 -1.88 -2.51 -6.11
C GLU A 211 -2.49 -2.95 -4.77
N CYS A 212 -1.66 -3.50 -3.88
CA CYS A 212 -2.02 -3.74 -2.49
C CYS A 212 -1.88 -2.42 -1.70
N VAL A 213 -0.66 -2.10 -1.25
CA VAL A 213 -0.27 -0.78 -0.75
C VAL A 213 0.96 -0.35 -1.54
N THR A 214 0.82 0.65 -2.40
CA THR A 214 1.84 1.03 -3.40
C THR A 214 2.27 2.48 -3.26
N VAL A 215 3.59 2.70 -3.21
CA VAL A 215 4.21 4.04 -3.19
C VAL A 215 4.36 4.59 -4.61
N LYS A 216 3.97 5.84 -4.82
CA LYS A 216 4.21 6.63 -6.05
C LYS A 216 5.19 7.78 -5.76
N ASN A 217 5.64 8.47 -6.79
CA ASN A 217 6.58 9.60 -6.67
C ASN A 217 5.87 10.98 -6.71
N PRO A 218 6.38 11.99 -5.98
CA PRO A 218 7.47 11.91 -4.99
C PRO A 218 6.99 11.41 -3.62
N SER A 219 7.86 10.73 -2.87
CA SER A 219 7.53 10.26 -1.50
C SER A 219 8.75 10.20 -0.59
N ASP A 220 8.57 10.52 0.69
CA ASP A 220 9.63 10.36 1.68
C ASP A 220 9.14 9.98 3.08
N HIS A 221 9.97 9.30 3.86
CA HIS A 221 9.70 8.94 5.27
C HIS A 221 8.37 8.19 5.45
N LEU A 222 8.19 7.11 4.68
CA LEU A 222 7.00 6.25 4.78
C LEU A 222 7.33 4.97 5.53
N LEU A 223 6.50 4.63 6.51
CA LEU A 223 6.55 3.35 7.22
C LEU A 223 5.29 2.56 6.87
N ILE A 224 5.46 1.37 6.29
CA ILE A 224 4.35 0.54 5.83
C ILE A 224 4.51 -0.86 6.42
N GLU A 225 3.72 -1.21 7.43
CA GLU A 225 3.92 -2.49 8.13
C GLU A 225 2.66 -3.27 8.49
N ASN A 226 2.78 -4.57 8.72
CA ASN A 226 1.64 -5.45 9.01
C ASN A 226 0.57 -5.39 7.90
N ILE A 227 0.97 -5.74 6.68
CA ILE A 227 0.11 -5.71 5.50
C ILE A 227 -0.26 -7.13 5.08
N PHE A 228 -1.55 -7.38 4.85
CA PHE A 228 -2.04 -8.63 4.25
C PHE A 228 -2.57 -8.40 2.84
N CYS A 229 -1.78 -8.79 1.84
CA CYS A 229 -2.23 -8.86 0.45
C CYS A 229 -2.86 -10.24 0.19
N ASN A 230 -4.17 -10.34 0.42
CA ASN A 230 -4.94 -11.58 0.37
C ASN A 230 -5.59 -11.73 -1.01
N TRP A 231 -4.90 -12.39 -1.96
CA TRP A 231 -5.29 -12.39 -3.36
C TRP A 231 -5.37 -10.97 -3.93
N SER A 232 -4.20 -10.40 -4.25
CA SER A 232 -4.04 -9.03 -4.75
C SER A 232 -3.18 -9.01 -6.02
N GLY A 233 -2.83 -7.84 -6.53
CA GLY A 233 -1.61 -7.67 -7.33
C GLY A 233 -0.36 -7.76 -6.45
N GLY A 234 -0.43 -7.27 -5.21
CA GLY A 234 0.70 -7.20 -4.28
C GLY A 234 1.23 -5.78 -4.12
N CYS A 235 2.12 -5.56 -3.17
CA CYS A 235 2.73 -4.24 -2.97
C CYS A 235 3.66 -3.89 -4.13
N ALA A 236 3.85 -2.60 -4.36
CA ALA A 236 4.74 -2.12 -5.41
C ALA A 236 5.27 -0.70 -5.12
N MET A 237 6.15 -0.25 -6.01
CA MET A 237 6.55 1.14 -6.16
C MET A 237 6.51 1.53 -7.63
N GLY A 238 5.78 2.60 -7.96
CA GLY A 238 5.58 3.09 -9.33
C GLY A 238 4.18 2.85 -9.91
N SER A 239 3.95 3.00 -11.20
CA SER A 239 4.95 3.25 -12.25
C SER A 239 5.69 4.57 -12.05
N LEU A 240 7.02 4.50 -12.07
CA LEU A 240 7.89 5.66 -11.88
C LEU A 240 8.36 6.20 -13.24
N ALA A 241 8.53 7.52 -13.33
CA ALA A 241 9.06 8.22 -14.49
C ALA A 241 9.71 9.56 -14.07
N THR A 242 10.15 10.36 -15.04
CA THR A 242 10.90 11.63 -14.92
C THR A 242 10.19 12.62 -13.96
N ASP A 243 10.73 13.25 -12.91
CA ASP A 243 12.01 13.20 -12.19
C ASP A 243 11.73 12.63 -10.78
N THR A 244 11.78 11.30 -10.67
CA THR A 244 11.41 10.55 -9.46
C THR A 244 12.30 10.93 -8.27
N ASN A 245 11.69 11.25 -7.14
CA ASN A 245 12.35 11.53 -5.88
C ASN A 245 11.64 10.71 -4.80
N ILE A 246 12.14 9.50 -4.54
CA ILE A 246 11.63 8.64 -3.47
C ILE A 246 12.79 8.26 -2.57
N HIS A 247 12.68 8.54 -1.28
CA HIS A 247 13.66 8.09 -0.31
C HIS A 247 13.10 7.84 1.08
N ASP A 248 13.83 7.12 1.93
CA ASP A 248 13.43 6.83 3.31
C ASP A 248 12.08 6.08 3.37
N ILE A 249 11.99 4.92 2.70
CA ILE A 249 10.79 4.07 2.70
C ILE A 249 11.09 2.73 3.37
N GLU A 250 10.32 2.35 4.39
CA GLU A 250 10.36 1.01 4.99
C GLU A 250 9.04 0.26 4.79
N TYR A 251 9.13 -0.95 4.24
CA TYR A 251 8.07 -1.95 4.35
C TYR A 251 8.52 -3.06 5.29
N LYS A 252 7.65 -3.47 6.22
CA LYS A 252 7.95 -4.52 7.17
C LYS A 252 6.76 -5.41 7.48
N ASN A 253 6.97 -6.71 7.72
CA ASN A 253 5.89 -7.65 8.06
C ASN A 253 4.77 -7.64 7.00
N VAL A 254 5.13 -7.94 5.75
CA VAL A 254 4.18 -8.01 4.64
C VAL A 254 3.89 -9.47 4.31
N TYR A 255 2.64 -9.87 4.47
CA TYR A 255 2.16 -11.21 4.13
C TYR A 255 1.37 -11.13 2.81
N THR A 256 1.78 -11.92 1.80
CA THR A 256 1.18 -11.85 0.46
C THR A 256 0.89 -13.24 -0.08
N GLN A 257 -0.35 -13.53 -0.45
CA GLN A 257 -0.69 -14.81 -1.06
C GLN A 257 -1.56 -14.66 -2.32
N GLY A 258 -1.41 -15.59 -3.25
CA GLY A 258 -2.26 -15.66 -4.46
C GLY A 258 -2.15 -14.42 -5.34
N SER A 259 -1.03 -13.69 -5.24
CA SER A 259 -0.86 -12.35 -5.81
C SER A 259 0.06 -12.34 -7.04
N ASN A 260 0.16 -11.18 -7.72
CA ASN A 260 1.05 -11.06 -8.87
C ASN A 260 2.53 -11.01 -8.42
N GLN A 261 2.82 -10.32 -7.32
CA GLN A 261 4.15 -10.25 -6.70
C GLN A 261 4.05 -10.16 -5.18
N MET A 262 5.18 -10.36 -4.47
CA MET A 262 5.31 -9.91 -3.08
C MET A 262 5.70 -8.43 -3.02
N TYR A 263 6.65 -8.00 -3.86
CA TYR A 263 6.94 -6.59 -4.11
C TYR A 263 7.50 -6.35 -5.51
N MET A 264 7.06 -5.27 -6.16
CA MET A 264 7.57 -4.89 -7.48
C MET A 264 7.95 -3.41 -7.55
N PHE A 265 9.15 -3.12 -8.07
CA PHE A 265 9.50 -1.78 -8.54
C PHE A 265 9.26 -1.75 -10.05
N LYS A 266 8.54 -0.75 -10.55
CA LYS A 266 8.19 -0.65 -11.98
C LYS A 266 8.51 0.73 -12.54
N SER A 267 9.35 0.77 -13.57
CA SER A 267 9.68 1.96 -14.36
C SER A 267 10.04 1.57 -15.79
N TYR A 268 10.11 2.55 -16.69
CA TYR A 268 10.65 2.37 -18.04
C TYR A 268 11.16 3.71 -18.58
N GLY A 269 12.48 3.90 -18.53
CA GLY A 269 13.14 5.17 -18.86
C GLY A 269 12.93 6.21 -17.75
N GLY A 270 12.87 7.49 -18.10
CA GLY A 270 12.76 8.58 -17.13
C GLY A 270 14.10 8.92 -16.45
N SER A 271 14.02 9.57 -15.29
CA SER A 271 15.16 10.08 -14.51
C SER A 271 14.81 10.14 -13.01
N GLY A 272 15.80 10.47 -12.19
CA GLY A 272 15.65 10.64 -10.75
C GLY A 272 16.16 9.46 -9.94
N THR A 273 15.81 9.40 -8.66
CA THR A 273 16.34 8.45 -7.69
C THR A 273 15.25 7.79 -6.86
N VAL A 274 15.43 6.50 -6.63
CA VAL A 274 14.81 5.74 -5.53
C VAL A 274 15.95 5.30 -4.62
N SER A 275 15.96 5.78 -3.38
CA SER A 275 17.09 5.51 -2.48
C SER A 275 16.71 5.32 -1.03
N ASN A 276 17.55 4.62 -0.25
CA ASN A 276 17.30 4.36 1.16
C ASN A 276 15.96 3.64 1.40
N ILE A 277 15.86 2.43 0.83
CA ILE A 277 14.67 1.57 0.90
C ILE A 277 14.96 0.34 1.73
N ALA A 278 14.07 0.00 2.66
CA ALA A 278 14.16 -1.22 3.46
C ALA A 278 12.89 -2.07 3.28
N LEU A 279 13.01 -3.26 2.66
CA LEU A 279 11.91 -4.22 2.57
C LEU A 279 12.22 -5.45 3.42
N LYS A 280 11.66 -5.49 4.63
CA LYS A 280 11.99 -6.48 5.67
C LYS A 280 10.83 -7.43 5.95
N LYS A 281 11.12 -8.70 6.27
CA LYS A 281 10.12 -9.66 6.78
C LYS A 281 8.91 -9.83 5.85
N PHE A 282 9.19 -10.21 4.62
CA PHE A 282 8.15 -10.57 3.67
C PHE A 282 7.90 -12.08 3.71
N ARG A 283 6.63 -12.48 3.75
CA ARG A 283 6.19 -13.87 3.74
C ARG A 283 5.14 -14.04 2.67
N GLY A 284 5.20 -15.11 1.89
CA GLY A 284 4.15 -15.32 0.90
C GLY A 284 4.19 -16.67 0.21
N HIS A 285 3.07 -17.02 -0.41
CA HIS A 285 2.97 -18.23 -1.22
C HIS A 285 1.99 -18.06 -2.38
N SER A 286 2.09 -18.96 -3.36
CA SER A 286 1.18 -18.96 -4.52
C SER A 286 1.25 -17.68 -5.36
N ASN A 287 2.31 -16.88 -5.21
CA ASN A 287 2.51 -15.64 -5.96
C ASN A 287 3.23 -15.90 -7.28
N ALA A 288 2.90 -15.14 -8.32
CA ALA A 288 3.55 -15.29 -9.63
C ALA A 288 5.00 -14.82 -9.62
N TYR A 289 5.29 -13.67 -9.02
CA TYR A 289 6.63 -13.16 -8.71
C TYR A 289 6.82 -13.00 -7.20
N THR A 290 8.05 -12.78 -6.76
CA THR A 290 8.40 -12.49 -5.37
C THR A 290 8.98 -11.07 -5.28
N LEU A 291 10.31 -10.91 -5.36
CA LEU A 291 10.98 -9.62 -5.45
C LEU A 291 11.27 -9.33 -6.94
N ASN A 292 10.67 -8.28 -7.48
CA ASN A 292 10.80 -7.92 -8.89
C ASN A 292 11.13 -6.44 -9.07
N VAL A 293 12.40 -6.11 -9.34
CA VAL A 293 12.78 -4.79 -9.83
C VAL A 293 12.77 -4.83 -11.35
N ASP A 294 11.81 -4.16 -11.97
CA ASP A 294 11.64 -4.11 -13.42
C ASP A 294 11.65 -2.67 -13.93
N ALA A 295 12.85 -2.20 -14.29
CA ALA A 295 13.06 -0.85 -14.80
C ALA A 295 12.95 -0.73 -16.33
N GLU A 296 12.44 -1.78 -16.98
CA GLU A 296 11.99 -1.80 -18.38
C GLU A 296 10.57 -2.41 -18.46
N TRP A 297 9.70 -2.02 -17.53
CA TRP A 297 8.40 -2.65 -17.33
C TRP A 297 7.49 -2.49 -18.55
N SER A 298 7.25 -3.59 -19.26
CA SER A 298 6.60 -3.58 -20.59
C SER A 298 5.14 -3.11 -20.60
N SER A 299 4.48 -3.04 -19.44
CA SER A 299 3.09 -2.58 -19.33
C SER A 299 2.96 -1.05 -19.27
N MET A 300 4.08 -0.32 -19.18
CA MET A 300 4.11 1.13 -19.41
C MET A 300 4.87 1.46 -20.70
N LYS A 301 4.56 2.61 -21.28
CA LYS A 301 5.34 3.13 -22.40
C LYS A 301 6.70 3.65 -21.89
N PRO A 302 7.79 3.49 -22.66
CA PRO A 302 9.05 4.12 -22.33
C PRO A 302 8.87 5.64 -22.21
N VAL A 303 9.46 6.22 -21.18
CA VAL A 303 9.52 7.67 -20.97
C VAL A 303 10.94 8.14 -21.28
N ALA A 304 11.09 9.33 -21.87
CA ALA A 304 12.40 9.89 -22.20
C ALA A 304 13.28 10.05 -20.95
N GLY A 305 14.56 9.67 -21.08
CA GLY A 305 15.57 9.65 -20.02
C GLY A 305 16.23 8.28 -19.90
N ASP A 306 17.43 8.24 -19.32
CA ASP A 306 18.29 7.05 -19.30
C ASP A 306 17.82 5.98 -18.30
N GLY A 307 16.91 6.34 -17.39
CA GLY A 307 16.40 5.45 -16.34
C GLY A 307 16.45 6.09 -14.96
N ILE A 308 15.80 5.42 -14.01
CA ILE A 308 15.78 5.80 -12.60
C ILE A 308 16.92 5.09 -11.88
N LEU A 309 17.69 5.84 -11.09
CA LEU A 309 18.73 5.27 -10.24
C LEU A 309 18.11 4.67 -8.98
N TYR A 310 18.18 3.34 -8.87
CA TYR A 310 17.85 2.61 -7.65
C TYR A 310 19.14 2.39 -6.84
N SER A 311 19.20 2.91 -5.62
CA SER A 311 20.41 2.87 -4.79
C SER A 311 20.12 2.67 -3.30
N ASN A 312 21.06 2.11 -2.53
CA ASN A 312 20.93 1.93 -1.08
C ASN A 312 19.61 1.24 -0.71
N MET A 313 19.46 -0.03 -1.09
CA MET A 313 18.24 -0.79 -0.86
C MET A 313 18.53 -2.12 -0.18
N THR A 314 17.86 -2.39 0.92
CA THR A 314 17.95 -3.67 1.64
C THR A 314 16.68 -4.49 1.45
N PHE A 315 16.87 -5.77 1.11
CA PHE A 315 15.83 -6.80 1.09
C PHE A 315 16.22 -7.89 2.09
N SER A 316 15.53 -7.98 3.23
CA SER A 316 15.95 -8.89 4.31
C SER A 316 14.82 -9.72 4.92
N GLU A 317 15.14 -10.96 5.31
CA GLU A 317 14.22 -11.88 5.98
C GLU A 317 12.99 -12.20 5.12
N TRP A 318 13.18 -12.65 3.87
CA TRP A 318 12.11 -13.05 2.95
C TRP A 318 11.94 -14.57 2.96
N SER A 319 10.72 -15.10 3.01
CA SER A 319 10.50 -16.55 2.94
C SER A 319 9.13 -16.96 2.41
N GLY A 320 8.99 -18.24 2.06
CA GLY A 320 7.76 -18.83 1.52
C GLY A 320 7.98 -19.45 0.15
N SER A 321 7.05 -19.26 -0.79
CA SER A 321 7.16 -19.84 -2.14
C SER A 321 6.61 -18.96 -3.27
N CYS A 322 7.18 -19.12 -4.47
CA CYS A 322 6.61 -18.65 -5.73
C CYS A 322 5.97 -19.81 -6.52
N THR A 323 5.04 -19.51 -7.43
CA THR A 323 4.32 -20.54 -8.21
C THR A 323 5.24 -21.39 -9.09
N ASP A 324 6.18 -20.77 -9.81
CA ASP A 324 7.12 -21.45 -10.71
C ASP A 324 8.49 -20.78 -10.66
N GLY A 325 9.40 -21.36 -9.87
CA GLY A 325 10.72 -20.81 -9.60
C GLY A 325 11.69 -20.76 -10.78
N LEU A 326 11.40 -21.47 -11.87
CA LEU A 326 12.20 -21.43 -13.11
C LEU A 326 11.63 -20.40 -14.09
N GLN A 327 10.30 -20.27 -14.17
CA GLN A 327 9.68 -19.28 -15.06
C GLN A 327 9.77 -17.86 -14.49
N ARG A 328 9.53 -17.71 -13.20
CA ARG A 328 9.47 -16.44 -12.46
C ARG A 328 10.07 -16.64 -11.08
N GLY A 329 11.39 -16.79 -11.08
CA GLY A 329 12.10 -17.07 -9.86
C GLY A 329 12.03 -15.95 -8.82
N PRO A 330 12.44 -16.23 -7.57
CA PRO A 330 12.11 -15.35 -6.44
C PRO A 330 12.77 -13.97 -6.46
N ILE A 331 13.84 -13.81 -7.23
CA ILE A 331 14.56 -12.54 -7.35
C ILE A 331 14.76 -12.25 -8.84
N LYS A 332 14.24 -11.11 -9.26
CA LYS A 332 14.48 -10.54 -10.57
C LYS A 332 14.90 -9.08 -10.40
N PHE A 333 16.15 -8.78 -10.75
CA PHE A 333 16.62 -7.42 -10.95
C PHE A 333 16.84 -7.18 -12.45
N ASN A 334 16.09 -6.26 -13.03
CA ASN A 334 16.21 -5.82 -14.41
C ASN A 334 16.45 -4.30 -14.43
N CYS A 335 17.71 -3.90 -14.36
CA CYS A 335 18.13 -2.50 -14.38
C CYS A 335 18.72 -2.15 -15.76
N PRO A 336 18.56 -0.91 -16.26
CA PRO A 336 19.20 -0.46 -17.50
C PRO A 336 20.74 -0.50 -17.38
N ALA A 337 21.45 -0.65 -18.49
CA ALA A 337 22.91 -0.68 -18.46
C ALA A 337 23.52 0.70 -18.20
N ASP A 338 22.87 1.75 -18.70
CA ASP A 338 23.33 3.14 -18.56
C ASP A 338 23.04 3.72 -17.16
N VAL A 339 22.05 3.14 -16.45
CA VAL A 339 21.67 3.51 -15.08
C VAL A 339 21.54 2.23 -14.25
N PRO A 340 22.65 1.55 -13.91
CA PRO A 340 22.61 0.32 -13.13
C PRO A 340 22.05 0.57 -11.74
N CYS A 341 21.40 -0.44 -11.16
CA CYS A 341 21.05 -0.40 -9.74
C CYS A 341 22.33 -0.63 -8.93
N VAL A 342 22.53 0.11 -7.83
CA VAL A 342 23.76 0.05 -7.03
C VAL A 342 23.45 -0.04 -5.54
N ASP A 343 24.42 -0.48 -4.74
CA ASP A 343 24.26 -0.54 -3.27
C ASP A 343 23.00 -1.31 -2.84
N LEU A 344 22.78 -2.47 -3.47
CA LEU A 344 21.71 -3.40 -3.13
C LEU A 344 22.21 -4.45 -2.15
N GLN A 345 21.41 -4.77 -1.14
CA GLN A 345 21.73 -5.81 -0.17
C GLN A 345 20.58 -6.81 -0.09
N VAL A 346 20.86 -8.09 -0.35
CA VAL A 346 19.90 -9.19 -0.19
C VAL A 346 20.42 -10.16 0.86
N ASP A 347 19.73 -10.20 2.00
CA ASP A 347 20.07 -11.04 3.14
C ASP A 347 18.89 -11.91 3.58
N ASP A 348 19.16 -13.11 4.09
CA ASP A 348 18.13 -14.04 4.61
C ASP A 348 16.92 -14.18 3.66
N PHE A 349 17.16 -14.74 2.48
CA PHE A 349 16.15 -14.88 1.43
C PHE A 349 15.90 -16.36 1.12
N THR A 350 14.83 -16.92 1.68
CA THR A 350 14.49 -18.35 1.68
C THR A 350 13.13 -18.63 1.02
N VAL A 351 12.96 -18.14 -0.20
CA VAL A 351 11.76 -18.40 -1.01
C VAL A 351 12.01 -19.57 -1.97
N GLY A 352 11.17 -20.60 -1.91
CA GLY A 352 11.23 -21.77 -2.79
C GLY A 352 10.21 -21.73 -3.92
N SER A 353 10.05 -22.87 -4.59
CA SER A 353 9.10 -23.04 -5.70
C SER A 353 8.00 -24.03 -5.31
N SER A 354 6.75 -23.70 -5.64
CA SER A 354 5.64 -24.65 -5.58
C SER A 354 5.67 -25.67 -6.73
N LYS A 355 6.52 -25.44 -7.75
CA LYS A 355 6.74 -26.34 -8.89
C LYS A 355 8.19 -26.79 -8.92
N GLY A 356 8.46 -27.96 -8.33
CA GLY A 356 9.81 -28.50 -8.19
C GLY A 356 10.63 -27.80 -7.09
N ASN A 357 11.89 -28.21 -6.93
CA ASN A 357 12.76 -27.76 -5.84
C ASN A 357 13.82 -26.74 -6.28
N VAL A 358 13.75 -26.28 -7.52
CA VAL A 358 14.76 -25.40 -8.11
C VAL A 358 14.16 -24.02 -8.36
N VAL A 359 14.93 -22.99 -8.03
CA VAL A 359 14.62 -21.59 -8.30
C VAL A 359 15.77 -20.94 -9.05
N GLU A 360 15.47 -19.89 -9.82
CA GLU A 360 16.47 -19.04 -10.45
C GLU A 360 16.39 -17.59 -9.95
N HIS A 361 17.53 -17.04 -9.56
CA HIS A 361 17.67 -15.61 -9.32
C HIS A 361 18.33 -14.97 -10.55
N ILE A 362 17.71 -13.91 -11.08
CA ILE A 362 18.20 -13.23 -12.27
C ILE A 362 18.57 -11.80 -11.90
N CYS A 363 19.82 -11.42 -12.16
CA CYS A 363 20.33 -10.09 -11.94
C CYS A 363 20.87 -9.53 -13.25
N LYS A 364 20.38 -8.36 -13.65
CA LYS A 364 20.85 -7.61 -14.82
C LYS A 364 21.20 -6.19 -14.38
N ASN A 365 22.47 -5.81 -14.55
CA ASN A 365 23.03 -4.51 -14.20
C ASN A 365 22.71 -4.06 -12.75
N ALA A 366 22.79 -4.99 -11.79
CA ALA A 366 22.40 -4.76 -10.40
C ALA A 366 23.55 -5.06 -9.44
N TYR A 367 23.99 -4.07 -8.68
CA TYR A 367 25.24 -4.15 -7.94
C TYR A 367 25.03 -4.09 -6.43
N GLY A 368 25.86 -4.86 -5.71
CA GLY A 368 25.81 -4.95 -4.25
C GLY A 368 26.17 -6.35 -3.76
N SER A 369 25.55 -6.79 -2.66
CA SER A 369 25.88 -8.05 -1.98
C SER A 369 24.68 -8.97 -1.80
N GLY A 370 24.90 -10.26 -2.04
CA GLY A 370 23.90 -11.32 -1.90
C GLY A 370 23.43 -11.88 -3.25
N VAL A 371 23.07 -13.16 -3.27
CA VAL A 371 22.52 -13.88 -4.43
C VAL A 371 23.33 -13.68 -5.74
N CYS A 372 22.68 -13.31 -6.85
CA CYS A 372 23.30 -13.04 -8.15
C CYS A 372 23.83 -11.60 -8.34
N LEU A 373 23.84 -10.77 -7.29
CA LEU A 373 24.36 -9.41 -7.38
C LEU A 373 25.88 -9.44 -7.57
N LYS A 374 26.38 -8.47 -8.35
CA LYS A 374 27.81 -8.31 -8.58
C LYS A 374 28.37 -7.21 -7.68
N GLU A 375 29.57 -7.42 -7.13
CA GLU A 375 30.30 -6.35 -6.45
C GLU A 375 30.73 -5.24 -7.43
N GLY A 376 30.82 -4.00 -6.92
CA GLY A 376 31.18 -2.81 -7.69
C GLY A 376 29.97 -1.93 -8.02
N ASP A 377 30.05 -1.12 -9.06
CA ASP A 377 29.02 -0.12 -9.42
C ASP A 377 28.94 0.13 -10.95
N GLY A 378 29.53 -0.74 -11.78
CA GLY A 378 29.64 -0.47 -13.22
C GLY A 378 29.84 -1.67 -14.14
N GLY A 379 29.41 -1.48 -15.39
CA GLY A 379 29.48 -2.46 -16.49
C GLY A 379 28.13 -3.13 -16.80
N ALA A 380 27.93 -3.52 -18.06
CA ALA A 380 26.75 -4.30 -18.42
C ALA A 380 26.97 -5.77 -18.04
N TYR A 381 25.98 -6.41 -17.41
CA TYR A 381 26.01 -7.85 -17.16
C TYR A 381 24.61 -8.43 -17.00
N THR A 382 24.51 -9.73 -17.24
CA THR A 382 23.37 -10.57 -16.84
C THR A 382 23.91 -11.81 -16.16
N ALA A 383 23.38 -12.16 -15.01
CA ALA A 383 23.70 -13.38 -14.28
C ALA A 383 22.42 -14.12 -13.88
N THR A 384 22.46 -15.44 -14.01
CA THR A 384 21.44 -16.35 -13.48
C THR A 384 22.10 -17.24 -12.44
N GLN A 385 21.55 -17.24 -11.22
CA GLN A 385 21.95 -18.16 -10.15
C GLN A 385 20.84 -19.20 -9.96
N THR A 386 21.15 -20.46 -10.25
CA THR A 386 20.25 -21.58 -10.01
C THR A 386 20.47 -22.13 -8.60
N VAL A 387 19.42 -22.21 -7.80
CA VAL A 387 19.48 -22.71 -6.41
C VAL A 387 18.53 -23.89 -6.25
N ASN A 388 19.05 -25.01 -5.74
CA ASN A 388 18.23 -26.12 -5.28
C ASN A 388 17.81 -25.85 -3.83
N ASN A 389 16.54 -25.52 -3.62
CA ASN A 389 15.97 -25.16 -2.32
C ASN A 389 14.79 -26.10 -1.97
N PRO A 390 15.06 -27.35 -1.56
CA PRO A 390 14.01 -28.32 -1.24
C PRO A 390 13.36 -28.09 0.14
N ASN A 391 13.96 -27.29 1.02
CA ASN A 391 13.61 -27.20 2.44
C ASN A 391 13.05 -25.82 2.84
N PHE A 392 12.38 -25.11 1.93
CA PHE A 392 11.71 -23.87 2.28
C PHE A 392 10.47 -24.13 3.14
N ALA A 393 10.17 -23.20 4.04
CA ALA A 393 8.95 -23.24 4.84
C ALA A 393 7.94 -22.22 4.32
N THR A 394 6.71 -22.66 4.14
CA THR A 394 5.57 -21.77 3.87
C THR A 394 4.76 -21.60 5.15
N GLN A 395 4.66 -20.36 5.62
CA GLN A 395 3.70 -19.98 6.66
C GLN A 395 2.40 -19.54 5.98
N THR A 396 1.27 -19.84 6.62
CA THR A 396 -0.06 -19.39 6.17
C THR A 396 -0.73 -18.51 7.20
N MET A 397 -1.72 -17.74 6.76
CA MET A 397 -2.58 -16.92 7.61
C MET A 397 -4.01 -17.44 7.62
N GLY A 398 -4.72 -17.25 8.73
CA GLY A 398 -6.17 -17.52 8.77
C GLY A 398 -6.95 -16.53 7.89
N GLY A 399 -7.95 -17.01 7.16
CA GLY A 399 -8.80 -16.17 6.31
C GLY A 399 -8.27 -15.93 4.89
N GLU A 400 -7.28 -16.71 4.44
CA GLU A 400 -6.83 -16.67 3.05
C GLU A 400 -7.95 -17.00 2.05
N LEU A 401 -8.08 -16.17 1.02
CA LEU A 401 -8.97 -16.43 -0.09
C LEU A 401 -8.42 -17.55 -0.97
N THR A 402 -9.25 -18.55 -1.26
CA THR A 402 -8.89 -19.66 -2.17
C THR A 402 -8.99 -19.27 -3.64
N ALA A 403 -9.71 -18.20 -3.95
CA ALA A 403 -9.84 -17.60 -5.27
C ALA A 403 -10.15 -16.11 -5.14
N GLY A 404 -9.87 -15.36 -6.20
CA GLY A 404 -10.16 -13.93 -6.24
C GLY A 404 -11.65 -13.62 -6.19
N LEU A 405 -11.98 -12.47 -5.62
CA LEU A 405 -13.36 -11.99 -5.54
C LEU A 405 -13.88 -11.70 -6.95
N GLY A 406 -15.07 -12.25 -7.25
CA GLY A 406 -15.66 -12.16 -8.59
C GLY A 406 -16.03 -10.74 -8.99
N LEU A 407 -16.31 -10.55 -10.29
CA LEU A 407 -16.69 -9.25 -10.86
C LEU A 407 -18.21 -9.11 -11.06
N THR A 408 -18.94 -10.23 -11.14
CA THR A 408 -20.34 -10.29 -11.60
C THR A 408 -21.37 -10.26 -10.47
N ALA A 409 -20.92 -10.35 -9.22
CA ALA A 409 -21.77 -10.34 -8.03
C ALA A 409 -21.24 -9.31 -7.05
N SER A 410 -22.14 -8.77 -6.22
CA SER A 410 -21.74 -7.83 -5.19
C SER A 410 -20.82 -8.49 -4.17
N ILE A 411 -19.73 -7.81 -3.83
CA ILE A 411 -18.78 -8.27 -2.82
C ILE A 411 -19.37 -8.04 -1.41
N ALA A 412 -19.25 -9.05 -0.55
CA ALA A 412 -19.67 -8.96 0.85
C ALA A 412 -18.76 -8.01 1.63
N ILE A 413 -19.33 -7.30 2.60
CA ILE A 413 -18.56 -6.42 3.48
C ILE A 413 -17.76 -7.31 4.45
N PRO A 414 -16.43 -7.25 4.44
CA PRO A 414 -15.61 -8.03 5.36
C PRO A 414 -15.58 -7.39 6.75
N THR A 415 -15.20 -8.18 7.75
CA THR A 415 -14.79 -7.67 9.07
C THR A 415 -13.31 -7.38 9.08
N ILE A 416 -12.89 -6.34 9.80
CA ILE A 416 -11.47 -6.05 10.01
C ILE A 416 -10.88 -7.13 10.93
N ARG A 417 -9.78 -7.74 10.51
CA ARG A 417 -9.09 -8.81 11.25
C ARG A 417 -8.20 -8.25 12.36
N SER A 418 -7.80 -9.14 13.28
CA SER A 418 -6.98 -8.81 14.46
C SER A 418 -5.51 -9.23 14.33
N SER A 419 -5.08 -9.66 13.14
CA SER A 419 -3.67 -9.96 12.83
C SER A 419 -3.47 -9.89 11.33
N PHE A 420 -2.39 -9.24 10.88
CA PHE A 420 -2.11 -9.02 9.45
C PHE A 420 -0.86 -9.76 8.96
N PHE A 421 -0.06 -10.29 9.89
CA PHE A 421 1.16 -11.03 9.61
C PHE A 421 1.35 -12.15 10.67
N PRO A 422 1.93 -13.31 10.30
CA PRO A 422 2.06 -14.44 11.22
C PRO A 422 2.75 -14.08 12.55
N GLY A 423 2.10 -14.44 13.66
CA GLY A 423 2.63 -14.22 15.01
C GLY A 423 2.79 -12.76 15.43
N THR A 424 2.27 -11.81 14.64
CA THR A 424 2.38 -10.37 14.92
C THR A 424 1.01 -9.81 15.33
N PRO A 425 0.90 -9.17 16.51
CA PRO A 425 -0.32 -8.49 16.92
C PRO A 425 -0.51 -7.19 16.13
N VAL A 426 -1.76 -6.70 16.10
CA VAL A 426 -2.06 -5.35 15.62
C VAL A 426 -1.36 -4.30 16.48
N ILE A 427 -0.96 -3.19 15.86
CA ILE A 427 -0.34 -2.05 16.56
C ILE A 427 -1.42 -1.32 17.37
N ASN A 428 -2.56 -1.04 16.74
CA ASN A 428 -3.70 -0.36 17.36
C ASN A 428 -4.89 -1.31 17.45
N SER A 429 -5.47 -1.44 18.65
CA SER A 429 -6.70 -2.22 18.83
C SER A 429 -7.87 -1.59 18.06
N LEU A 430 -8.78 -2.42 17.55
CA LEU A 430 -10.04 -1.94 16.95
C LEU A 430 -10.80 -1.06 17.95
N MET A 431 -11.40 0.03 17.48
CA MET A 431 -12.11 0.93 18.40
C MET A 431 -13.28 0.26 19.10
N SER A 432 -13.95 -0.69 18.46
CA SER A 432 -15.03 -1.47 19.09
C SER A 432 -14.59 -2.27 20.32
N ASN A 433 -13.29 -2.55 20.44
CA ASN A 433 -12.68 -3.24 21.57
C ASN A 433 -12.03 -2.28 22.57
N SER A 434 -11.90 -0.99 22.24
CA SER A 434 -11.31 0.03 23.09
C SER A 434 -12.35 0.56 24.08
N ALA A 435 -12.02 0.59 25.37
CA ALA A 435 -12.87 1.20 26.40
C ALA A 435 -12.91 2.75 26.32
N LYS A 436 -12.18 3.34 25.37
CA LYS A 436 -12.06 4.78 25.10
C LYS A 436 -11.85 4.99 23.59
N GLU A 437 -12.78 5.69 22.94
CA GLU A 437 -12.76 6.01 21.49
C GLU A 437 -11.67 7.04 21.10
N ASP A 438 -10.49 7.07 21.73
CA ASP A 438 -9.51 8.19 21.70
C ASP A 438 -8.85 8.48 20.33
#